data_AF-A0A8J8DU66-F1
#
_entry.id   AF-A0A8J8DU66-F1
#
_cell.length_a   1.000
_cell.length_b   1.000
_cell.length_c   1.000
_cell.angle_alpha   90.00
_cell.angle_beta   90.00
_cell.angle_gamma   90.00
#
_symmetry.space_group_name_H-M   'P 1'
#
loop_
_entity.id
_entity.type
_entity.pdbx_description
1 polymer ?
#
loop_
_entity_poly.entity_id
_entity_poly.type
_entity_poly.pdbx_seq_one_letter_code
_entity_poly.pdbx_strand_id
1 'polypeptide(L)'
;MALVGIIGAGIGGIATAVQLARYGIESVIFERDRIGGLIRNAYSVENTMFFPDGIKGERVVAILQEYVRRYNLKIVYEEVRAVRKADGEFEVETAGGTHRFRYLVVATGTRPRKLPFEGVIYHVAEVPRRHYGRVLIIGGGDVAFDYALTMSEVSDEVIILMRSEPKALPYLQELVKRRSNIRTLMGQVREIKPINGRGKLLAETSAGDFEVDLVLGAIGRVPNIELVEGIEDDNLFLVGDVKNGIYRQTALAIADGIKTAMTIWRRERYGDTE
;
A
#
# COMPACT_ATOMS: atom_id res chain seq x y z
N MET A 1 15.54 5.39 -25.36
CA MET A 1 15.68 5.17 -23.91
C MET A 1 14.52 5.89 -23.26
N ALA A 2 13.86 5.28 -22.28
CA ALA A 2 12.70 5.89 -21.65
C ALA A 2 13.09 7.16 -20.90
N LEU A 3 12.24 8.19 -20.98
CA LEU A 3 12.52 9.51 -20.41
C LEU A 3 12.27 9.53 -18.89
N VAL A 4 11.29 8.74 -18.43
CA VAL A 4 10.80 8.76 -17.04
C VAL A 4 10.95 7.39 -16.39
N GLY A 5 11.62 7.34 -15.24
CA GLY A 5 11.61 6.19 -14.33
C GLY A 5 10.50 6.34 -13.29
N ILE A 6 9.74 5.28 -13.03
CA ILE A 6 8.67 5.27 -12.02
C ILE A 6 8.94 4.13 -11.04
N ILE A 7 9.11 4.41 -9.76
CA ILE A 7 9.37 3.40 -8.73
C ILE A 7 8.06 3.08 -8.00
N GLY A 8 7.51 1.89 -8.25
CA GLY A 8 6.30 1.34 -7.63
C GLY A 8 5.11 1.23 -8.60
N ALA A 9 4.52 0.04 -8.71
CA ALA A 9 3.32 -0.24 -9.50
C ALA A 9 2.02 -0.22 -8.66
N GLY A 10 1.97 0.67 -7.68
CA GLY A 10 0.71 1.06 -7.03
C GLY A 10 -0.15 1.92 -7.95
N ILE A 11 -1.36 2.27 -7.49
CA ILE A 11 -2.31 3.04 -8.31
C ILE A 11 -1.77 4.40 -8.77
N GLY A 12 -0.98 5.07 -7.93
CA GLY A 12 -0.36 6.36 -8.28
C GLY A 12 0.66 6.21 -9.41
N GLY A 13 1.59 5.25 -9.29
CA GLY A 13 2.60 5.00 -10.33
C GLY A 13 1.98 4.57 -11.67
N ILE A 14 0.95 3.72 -11.62
CA ILE A 14 0.22 3.32 -12.84
C ILE A 14 -0.56 4.49 -13.44
N ALA A 15 -1.22 5.32 -12.62
CA ALA A 15 -1.91 6.52 -13.12
C ALA A 15 -0.93 7.49 -13.82
N THR A 16 0.25 7.72 -13.23
CA THR A 16 1.33 8.49 -13.86
C THR A 16 1.71 7.90 -15.22
N ALA A 17 2.02 6.60 -15.28
CA ALA A 17 2.48 5.94 -16.49
C ALA A 17 1.43 5.95 -17.61
N VAL A 18 0.16 5.68 -17.27
CA VAL A 18 -0.97 5.80 -18.21
C VAL A 18 -1.07 7.21 -18.78
N GLN A 19 -0.98 8.23 -17.93
CA GLN A 19 -1.11 9.61 -18.38
C GLN A 19 0.12 10.06 -19.21
N LEU A 20 1.33 9.62 -18.87
CA LEU A 20 2.53 9.84 -19.70
C LEU A 20 2.40 9.18 -21.08
N ALA A 21 1.89 7.93 -21.14
CA ALA A 21 1.66 7.23 -22.39
C ALA A 21 0.65 7.98 -23.29
N ARG A 22 -0.38 8.61 -22.71
CA ARG A 22 -1.33 9.48 -23.45
C ARG A 22 -0.66 10.71 -24.06
N TYR A 23 0.41 11.19 -23.44
CA TYR A 23 1.23 12.30 -23.96
C TYR A 23 2.33 11.83 -24.93
N GLY A 24 2.45 10.53 -25.20
CA GLY A 24 3.51 9.97 -26.03
C GLY A 24 4.88 9.95 -25.36
N ILE A 25 4.94 10.03 -24.02
CA ILE A 25 6.18 10.00 -23.25
C ILE A 25 6.47 8.58 -22.79
N GLU A 26 7.61 8.03 -23.21
CA GLU A 26 8.06 6.71 -22.77
C GLU A 26 8.47 6.70 -21.30
N SER A 27 7.95 5.73 -20.54
CA SER A 27 8.27 5.52 -19.13
C SER A 27 8.51 4.03 -18.82
N VAL A 28 9.26 3.77 -17.74
CA VAL A 28 9.49 2.43 -17.19
C VAL A 28 9.09 2.40 -15.73
N ILE A 29 8.26 1.44 -15.35
CA ILE A 29 7.87 1.19 -13.96
C ILE A 29 8.77 0.09 -13.38
N PHE A 30 9.34 0.31 -12.20
CA PHE A 30 10.02 -0.71 -11.41
C PHE A 30 9.10 -1.19 -10.29
N GLU A 31 8.86 -2.50 -10.21
CA GLU A 31 8.02 -3.12 -9.19
C GLU A 31 8.69 -4.37 -8.64
N ARG A 32 8.85 -4.45 -7.33
CA ARG A 32 9.58 -5.56 -6.70
C ARG A 32 8.78 -6.85 -6.55
N ASP A 33 7.46 -6.78 -6.59
CA ASP A 33 6.57 -7.91 -6.29
C ASP A 33 5.51 -8.06 -7.39
N ARG A 34 4.42 -7.30 -7.30
CA ARG A 34 3.32 -7.35 -8.29
C ARG A 34 2.46 -6.09 -8.19
N ILE A 35 1.78 -5.79 -9.30
CA ILE A 35 0.88 -4.65 -9.46
C ILE A 35 -0.14 -4.55 -8.31
N GLY A 36 -0.42 -3.32 -7.87
CA GLY A 36 -1.53 -3.00 -6.98
C GLY A 36 -1.13 -2.41 -5.63
N GLY A 37 0.13 -2.59 -5.20
CA GLY A 37 0.63 -2.00 -3.96
C GLY A 37 -0.28 -2.30 -2.75
N LEU A 38 -0.69 -1.25 -2.02
CA LEU A 38 -1.51 -1.39 -0.81
C LEU A 38 -2.96 -1.80 -1.07
N ILE A 39 -3.50 -1.54 -2.25
CA ILE A 39 -4.89 -1.87 -2.61
C ILE A 39 -5.15 -3.38 -2.53
N ARG A 40 -4.10 -4.19 -2.69
CA ARG A 40 -4.15 -5.65 -2.49
C ARG A 40 -4.65 -6.05 -1.11
N ASN A 41 -4.49 -5.17 -0.12
CA ASN A 41 -4.91 -5.39 1.27
C ASN A 41 -6.30 -4.80 1.59
N ALA A 42 -6.93 -4.12 0.63
CA ALA A 42 -8.21 -3.44 0.88
C ALA A 42 -9.36 -4.42 0.80
N TYR A 43 -10.21 -4.41 1.84
CA TYR A 43 -11.49 -5.13 1.82
C TYR A 43 -12.40 -4.56 0.72
N SER A 44 -12.60 -3.24 0.76
CA SER A 44 -13.38 -2.46 -0.21
C SER A 44 -12.70 -1.11 -0.40
N VAL A 45 -12.68 -0.63 -1.64
CA VAL A 45 -12.24 0.71 -2.00
C VAL A 45 -13.48 1.55 -2.27
N GLU A 46 -13.83 2.43 -1.35
CA GLU A 46 -15.05 3.25 -1.42
C GLU A 46 -14.77 4.73 -1.70
N ASN A 47 -13.51 5.15 -1.48
CA ASN A 47 -13.03 6.52 -1.72
C ASN A 47 -12.70 6.81 -3.19
N THR A 48 -13.26 6.04 -4.11
CA THR A 48 -13.15 6.26 -5.55
C THR A 48 -14.57 6.44 -6.08
N MET A 49 -14.88 7.66 -6.53
CA MET A 49 -16.16 7.95 -7.16
C MET A 49 -16.40 6.97 -8.32
N PHE A 50 -17.68 6.78 -8.70
CA PHE A 50 -18.15 5.82 -9.71
C PHE A 50 -18.37 4.37 -9.23
N PHE A 51 -18.13 4.06 -7.95
CA PHE A 51 -18.49 2.79 -7.33
C PHE A 51 -19.34 3.04 -6.07
N PRO A 52 -20.67 3.24 -6.21
CA PRO A 52 -21.53 3.63 -5.09
C PRO A 52 -21.57 2.59 -3.96
N ASP A 53 -21.41 1.31 -4.30
CA ASP A 53 -21.34 0.20 -3.33
C ASP A 53 -19.89 -0.17 -2.96
N GLY A 54 -18.92 0.66 -3.35
CA GLY A 54 -17.51 0.33 -3.30
C GLY A 54 -17.07 -0.70 -4.33
N ILE A 55 -15.77 -0.97 -4.35
CA ILE A 55 -15.16 -1.96 -5.23
C ILE A 55 -14.10 -2.76 -4.47
N LYS A 56 -14.17 -4.09 -4.49
CA LYS A 56 -13.19 -4.95 -3.81
C LYS A 56 -11.76 -4.64 -4.31
N GLY A 57 -10.78 -4.64 -3.42
CA GLY A 57 -9.38 -4.33 -3.75
C GLY A 57 -8.83 -5.18 -4.91
N GLU A 58 -9.14 -6.47 -4.93
CA GLU A 58 -8.78 -7.39 -6.01
C GLU A 58 -9.30 -6.96 -7.38
N ARG A 59 -10.53 -6.44 -7.44
CA ARG A 59 -11.12 -5.94 -8.69
C ARG A 59 -10.42 -4.67 -9.16
N VAL A 60 -10.04 -3.78 -8.23
CA VAL A 60 -9.23 -2.60 -8.56
C VAL A 60 -7.87 -3.01 -9.12
N VAL A 61 -7.20 -4.00 -8.52
CA VAL A 61 -5.91 -4.52 -9.04
C VAL A 61 -6.07 -5.11 -10.44
N ALA A 62 -7.14 -5.86 -10.71
CA ALA A 62 -7.43 -6.37 -12.04
C ALA A 62 -7.63 -5.24 -13.07
N ILE A 63 -8.28 -4.15 -12.68
CA ILE A 63 -8.43 -2.96 -13.53
C ILE A 63 -7.06 -2.30 -13.80
N LEU A 64 -6.18 -2.20 -12.80
CA LEU A 64 -4.83 -1.67 -12.98
C LEU A 64 -4.02 -2.51 -13.97
N GLN A 65 -4.14 -3.84 -13.91
CA GLN A 65 -3.52 -4.74 -14.88
C GLN A 65 -4.07 -4.54 -16.31
N GLU A 66 -5.37 -4.26 -16.46
CA GLU A 66 -5.96 -3.90 -17.76
C GLU A 66 -5.38 -2.60 -18.30
N TYR A 67 -5.19 -1.57 -17.47
CA TYR A 67 -4.51 -0.34 -17.88
C TYR A 67 -3.08 -0.59 -18.36
N VAL A 68 -2.32 -1.41 -17.63
CA VAL A 68 -0.96 -1.81 -18.01
C VAL A 68 -0.95 -2.47 -19.39
N ARG A 69 -1.86 -3.43 -19.65
CA ARG A 69 -1.97 -4.11 -20.95
C ARG A 69 -2.42 -3.15 -22.06
N ARG A 70 -3.48 -2.38 -21.83
CA ARG A 70 -4.07 -1.49 -22.83
C ARG A 70 -3.13 -0.38 -23.30
N TYR A 71 -2.31 0.15 -22.40
CA TYR A 71 -1.34 1.21 -22.71
C TYR A 71 0.07 0.66 -22.99
N ASN A 72 0.25 -0.66 -23.04
CA ASN A 72 1.53 -1.33 -23.24
C ASN A 72 2.63 -0.78 -22.30
N LEU A 73 2.29 -0.60 -21.02
CA LEU A 73 3.21 -0.02 -20.05
C LEU A 73 4.35 -0.98 -19.76
N LYS A 74 5.59 -0.50 -19.85
CA LYS A 74 6.78 -1.29 -19.53
C LYS A 74 6.96 -1.39 -18.01
N ILE A 75 6.92 -2.62 -17.50
CA ILE A 75 7.20 -2.93 -16.10
C ILE A 75 8.44 -3.82 -16.04
N VAL A 76 9.41 -3.42 -15.23
CA VAL A 76 10.57 -4.22 -14.83
C VAL A 76 10.30 -4.74 -13.43
N TYR A 77 10.21 -6.06 -13.30
CA TYR A 77 9.92 -6.72 -12.02
C TYR A 77 11.19 -6.90 -11.18
N GLU A 78 11.73 -5.78 -10.71
CA GLU A 78 12.96 -5.74 -9.91
C GLU A 78 12.84 -4.71 -8.79
N GLU A 79 13.50 -4.99 -7.66
CA GLU A 79 13.61 -4.04 -6.56
C GLU A 79 14.70 -2.98 -6.88
N VAL A 80 14.32 -1.71 -6.78
CA VAL A 80 15.29 -0.61 -6.80
C VAL A 80 16.05 -0.60 -5.48
N ARG A 81 17.36 -0.69 -5.56
CA ARG A 81 18.27 -0.76 -4.40
C ARG A 81 18.85 0.59 -4.04
N ALA A 82 19.10 1.42 -5.05
CA ALA A 82 19.66 2.76 -4.86
C ALA A 82 19.17 3.71 -5.96
N VAL A 83 19.09 4.98 -5.61
CA VAL A 83 18.92 6.08 -6.55
C VAL A 83 20.00 7.11 -6.27
N ARG A 84 20.65 7.61 -7.32
CA ARG A 84 21.58 8.74 -7.22
C ARG A 84 21.37 9.71 -8.37
N LYS A 85 21.69 10.97 -8.14
CA LYS A 85 21.76 11.99 -9.20
C LYS A 85 23.20 12.04 -9.71
N ALA A 86 23.40 11.87 -11.01
CA ALA A 86 24.71 11.99 -11.66
C ALA A 86 24.53 12.53 -13.08
N ASP A 87 25.41 13.44 -13.49
CA ASP A 87 25.44 13.99 -14.86
C ASP A 87 24.10 14.55 -15.37
N GLY A 88 23.29 15.13 -14.46
CA GLY A 88 21.96 15.69 -14.79
C GLY A 88 20.84 14.65 -14.90
N GLU A 89 21.13 13.35 -14.73
CA GLU A 89 20.15 12.26 -14.76
C GLU A 89 20.02 11.57 -13.39
N PHE A 90 18.92 10.84 -13.21
CA PHE A 90 18.75 9.91 -12.10
C PHE A 90 19.24 8.53 -12.54
N GLU A 91 20.19 7.98 -11.80
CA GLU A 91 20.62 6.61 -11.92
C GLU A 91 19.86 5.73 -10.92
N VAL A 92 19.11 4.77 -11.44
CA VAL A 92 18.29 3.80 -10.69
C VAL A 92 18.97 2.45 -10.77
N GLU A 93 19.44 1.94 -9.63
CA GLU A 93 20.15 0.67 -9.53
C GLU A 93 19.21 -0.47 -9.13
N THR A 94 19.29 -1.56 -9.86
CA THR A 94 18.51 -2.79 -9.65
C THR A 94 19.44 -4.00 -9.71
N ALA A 95 18.90 -5.21 -9.56
CA ALA A 95 19.69 -6.43 -9.72
C ALA A 95 20.15 -6.66 -11.17
N GLY A 96 19.36 -6.18 -12.14
CA GLY A 96 19.63 -6.26 -13.58
C GLY A 96 20.55 -5.16 -14.11
N GLY A 97 20.97 -4.22 -13.25
CA GLY A 97 21.92 -3.16 -13.56
C GLY A 97 21.37 -1.76 -13.32
N THR A 98 22.04 -0.77 -13.91
CA THR A 98 21.75 0.65 -13.72
C THR A 98 20.98 1.23 -14.91
N HIS A 99 19.89 1.92 -14.61
CA HIS A 99 19.04 2.61 -15.58
C HIS A 99 19.12 4.12 -15.36
N ARG A 100 19.13 4.90 -16.45
CA ARG A 100 19.22 6.35 -16.40
C ARG A 100 17.95 7.01 -16.90
N PHE A 101 17.50 8.05 -16.21
CA PHE A 101 16.28 8.79 -16.53
C PHE A 101 16.47 10.30 -16.28
N ARG A 102 15.87 11.14 -17.13
CA ARG A 102 15.81 12.59 -16.85
C ARG A 102 14.87 12.89 -15.68
N TYR A 103 13.73 12.21 -15.63
CA TYR A 103 12.73 12.38 -14.57
C TYR A 103 12.58 11.11 -13.75
N LEU A 104 12.35 11.27 -12.45
CA LEU A 104 12.07 10.17 -11.55
C LEU A 104 10.77 10.41 -10.78
N VAL A 105 9.88 9.43 -10.80
CA VAL A 105 8.63 9.45 -10.04
C VAL A 105 8.69 8.34 -8.98
N VAL A 106 8.66 8.74 -7.71
CA VAL A 106 8.64 7.83 -6.57
C VAL A 106 7.18 7.62 -6.15
N ALA A 107 6.67 6.43 -6.39
CA ALA A 107 5.32 5.97 -6.06
C ALA A 107 5.36 4.72 -5.16
N THR A 108 6.36 4.65 -4.28
CA THR A 108 6.72 3.51 -3.41
C THR A 108 5.76 3.29 -2.23
N GLY A 109 4.79 4.19 -2.05
CA GLY A 109 3.77 4.11 -1.01
C GLY A 109 4.36 4.14 0.40
N THR A 110 3.82 3.31 1.29
CA THR A 110 4.21 3.23 2.70
C THR A 110 4.43 1.78 3.13
N ARG A 111 5.24 1.56 4.18
CA ARG A 111 5.41 0.27 4.85
C ARG A 111 4.80 0.26 6.25
N PRO A 112 4.34 -0.89 6.77
CA PRO A 112 3.75 -0.96 8.09
C PRO A 112 4.78 -0.66 9.19
N ARG A 113 4.33 -0.05 10.30
CA ARG A 113 5.11 -0.06 11.55
C ARG A 113 5.07 -1.47 12.13
N LYS A 114 6.23 -1.96 12.58
CA LYS A 114 6.36 -3.29 13.15
C LYS A 114 6.22 -3.26 14.67
N LEU A 115 5.55 -4.27 15.21
CA LEU A 115 5.57 -4.63 16.62
C LEU A 115 6.83 -5.45 16.92
N PRO A 116 7.35 -5.41 18.17
CA PRO A 116 8.52 -6.18 18.58
C PRO A 116 8.18 -7.66 18.86
N PHE A 117 7.31 -8.25 18.04
CA PHE A 117 6.82 -9.62 18.19
C PHE A 117 6.95 -10.38 16.88
N GLU A 118 7.37 -11.63 16.98
CA GLU A 118 7.39 -12.56 15.84
C GLU A 118 5.98 -13.10 15.54
N GLY A 119 5.79 -13.65 14.34
CA GLY A 119 4.52 -14.24 13.91
C GLY A 119 3.40 -13.23 13.59
N VAL A 120 3.67 -11.93 13.64
CA VAL A 120 2.71 -10.87 13.26
C VAL A 120 2.74 -10.64 11.76
N ILE A 121 1.57 -10.75 11.12
CA ILE A 121 1.36 -10.47 9.69
C ILE A 121 0.92 -9.02 9.51
N TYR A 122 1.51 -8.27 8.60
CA TYR A 122 1.19 -6.83 8.42
C TYR A 122 0.39 -6.54 7.15
N HIS A 123 0.20 -7.55 6.31
CA HIS A 123 -0.49 -7.46 5.03
C HIS A 123 -1.49 -8.61 4.95
N VAL A 124 -2.79 -8.30 5.00
CA VAL A 124 -3.84 -9.33 4.91
C VAL A 124 -3.80 -10.08 3.57
N ALA A 125 -3.24 -9.46 2.53
CA ALA A 125 -3.02 -10.08 1.22
C ALA A 125 -1.99 -11.24 1.22
N GLU A 126 -1.20 -11.36 2.29
CA GLU A 126 -0.24 -12.46 2.48
C GLU A 126 -0.89 -13.65 3.22
N VAL A 127 -2.09 -13.47 3.78
CA VAL A 127 -2.81 -14.53 4.49
C VAL A 127 -3.44 -15.50 3.49
N PRO A 128 -3.14 -16.81 3.56
CA PRO A 128 -3.77 -17.80 2.71
C PRO A 128 -5.29 -17.81 2.89
N ARG A 129 -6.03 -17.91 1.79
CA ARG A 129 -7.49 -18.07 1.83
C ARG A 129 -7.86 -19.49 2.24
N ARG A 130 -8.10 -19.66 3.54
CA ARG A 130 -8.65 -20.87 4.17
C ARG A 130 -9.42 -20.47 5.42
N HIS A 131 -10.12 -21.43 6.02
CA HIS A 131 -10.80 -21.21 7.30
C HIS A 131 -9.79 -21.09 8.46
N TYR A 132 -10.10 -20.20 9.40
CA TYR A 132 -9.39 -19.98 10.65
C TYR A 132 -10.38 -20.02 11.83
N GLY A 133 -9.94 -20.47 13.00
CA GLY A 133 -10.76 -20.40 14.20
C GLY A 133 -10.83 -18.98 14.73
N ARG A 134 -9.70 -18.46 15.24
CA ARG A 134 -9.63 -17.13 15.85
C ARG A 134 -8.50 -16.29 15.28
N VAL A 135 -8.80 -15.03 14.98
CA VAL A 135 -7.82 -14.05 14.48
C VAL A 135 -7.78 -12.84 15.39
N LEU A 136 -6.57 -12.43 15.80
CA LEU A 136 -6.34 -11.19 16.54
C LEU A 136 -5.80 -10.10 15.61
N ILE A 137 -6.38 -8.91 15.66
CA ILE A 137 -5.94 -7.75 14.90
C ILE A 137 -5.55 -6.64 15.89
N ILE A 138 -4.31 -6.17 15.83
CA ILE A 138 -3.77 -5.15 16.72
C ILE A 138 -3.77 -3.81 15.99
N GLY A 139 -4.66 -2.90 16.40
CA GLY A 139 -4.79 -1.58 15.80
C GLY A 139 -6.22 -1.07 15.82
N GLY A 140 -6.39 0.25 15.75
CA GLY A 140 -7.70 0.91 15.83
C GLY A 140 -7.98 1.92 14.71
N GLY A 141 -7.18 1.91 13.63
CA GLY A 141 -7.42 2.75 12.45
C GLY A 141 -8.10 1.98 11.32
N ASP A 142 -8.34 2.64 10.18
CA ASP A 142 -9.05 2.07 9.03
C ASP A 142 -8.52 0.70 8.59
N VAL A 143 -7.19 0.57 8.49
CA VAL A 143 -6.54 -0.70 8.09
C VAL A 143 -6.91 -1.86 9.02
N ALA A 144 -7.04 -1.62 10.32
CA ALA A 144 -7.39 -2.68 11.27
C ALA A 144 -8.85 -3.13 11.07
N PHE A 145 -9.76 -2.20 10.79
CA PHE A 145 -11.17 -2.48 10.55
C PHE A 145 -11.37 -3.15 9.19
N ASP A 146 -10.65 -2.73 8.15
CA ASP A 146 -10.62 -3.41 6.84
C ASP A 146 -10.10 -4.84 6.95
N TYR A 147 -9.03 -5.06 7.72
CA TYR A 147 -8.52 -6.42 7.97
C TYR A 147 -9.55 -7.25 8.72
N ALA A 148 -10.28 -6.66 9.66
CA ALA A 148 -11.31 -7.37 10.42
C ALA A 148 -12.48 -7.80 9.53
N LEU A 149 -12.94 -6.91 8.65
CA LEU A 149 -13.98 -7.24 7.67
C LEU A 149 -13.53 -8.37 6.73
N THR A 150 -12.29 -8.31 6.24
CA THR A 150 -11.71 -9.36 5.39
C THR A 150 -11.63 -10.71 6.11
N MET A 151 -11.08 -10.71 7.33
CA MET A 151 -10.89 -11.95 8.09
C MET A 151 -12.22 -12.51 8.62
N SER A 152 -13.25 -11.67 8.81
CA SER A 152 -14.58 -12.13 9.24
C SER A 152 -15.27 -13.03 8.21
N GLU A 153 -14.88 -12.95 6.93
CA GLU A 153 -15.40 -13.84 5.89
C GLU A 153 -14.82 -15.27 5.97
N VAL A 154 -13.72 -15.47 6.71
CA VAL A 154 -12.96 -16.73 6.73
C VAL A 154 -12.61 -17.21 8.15
N SER A 155 -13.18 -16.61 9.19
CA SER A 155 -12.86 -16.93 10.59
C SER A 155 -14.09 -17.10 11.49
N ASP A 156 -14.02 -18.01 12.47
CA ASP A 156 -15.09 -18.18 13.47
C ASP A 156 -15.19 -16.96 14.41
N GLU A 157 -14.06 -16.37 14.80
CA GLU A 157 -14.00 -15.16 15.62
C GLU A 157 -12.84 -14.24 15.19
N VAL A 158 -13.13 -12.94 15.11
CA VAL A 158 -12.12 -11.90 14.87
C VAL A 158 -12.15 -10.92 16.04
N ILE A 159 -10.98 -10.66 16.62
CA ILE A 159 -10.82 -9.74 17.74
C ILE A 159 -10.00 -8.54 17.27
N ILE A 160 -10.58 -7.34 17.33
CA ILE A 160 -9.85 -6.09 17.14
C ILE A 160 -9.42 -5.58 18.52
N LEU A 161 -8.11 -5.59 18.80
CA LEU A 161 -7.54 -5.08 20.04
C LEU A 161 -6.95 -3.68 19.84
N MET A 162 -7.49 -2.71 20.58
CA MET A 162 -7.18 -1.29 20.44
C MET A 162 -6.66 -0.70 21.75
N ARG A 163 -5.63 0.14 21.69
CA ARG A 163 -5.09 0.84 22.88
C ARG A 163 -5.94 2.01 23.35
N SER A 164 -6.85 2.49 22.51
CA SER A 164 -7.67 3.69 22.68
C SER A 164 -8.95 3.52 21.86
N GLU A 165 -9.88 4.47 21.99
CA GLU A 165 -11.03 4.56 21.10
C GLU A 165 -10.63 4.45 19.62
N PRO A 166 -11.49 3.82 18.79
CA PRO A 166 -11.22 3.62 17.37
C PRO A 166 -11.06 4.96 16.66
N LYS A 167 -9.99 5.06 15.86
CA LYS A 167 -9.72 6.17 14.94
C LYS A 167 -10.16 5.87 13.52
N ALA A 168 -10.70 4.67 13.29
CA ALA A 168 -11.26 4.28 12.00
C ALA A 168 -12.47 5.14 11.64
N LEU A 169 -12.75 5.27 10.34
CA LEU A 169 -13.92 5.95 9.82
C LEU A 169 -15.20 5.40 10.48
N PRO A 170 -16.15 6.26 10.89
CA PRO A 170 -17.40 5.82 11.52
C PRO A 170 -18.17 4.78 10.69
N TYR A 171 -18.11 4.89 9.37
CA TYR A 171 -18.70 3.92 8.45
C TYR A 171 -18.09 2.52 8.58
N LEU A 172 -16.75 2.39 8.62
CA LEU A 172 -16.08 1.10 8.84
C LEU A 172 -16.42 0.53 10.21
N GLN A 173 -16.54 1.39 11.23
CA GLN A 173 -16.96 0.95 12.56
C GLN A 173 -18.38 0.37 12.54
N GLU A 174 -19.30 1.00 11.81
CA GLU A 174 -20.67 0.51 11.63
C GLU A 174 -20.73 -0.83 10.88
N LEU A 175 -19.93 -0.99 9.82
CA LEU A 175 -19.80 -2.27 9.12
C LEU A 175 -19.30 -3.38 10.05
N VAL A 176 -18.28 -3.10 10.88
CA VAL A 176 -17.76 -4.04 11.86
C VAL A 176 -18.81 -4.41 12.91
N LYS A 177 -19.57 -3.43 13.44
CA LYS A 177 -20.65 -3.68 14.41
C LYS A 177 -21.74 -4.61 13.90
N ARG A 178 -21.97 -4.64 12.59
CA ARG A 178 -22.96 -5.52 11.94
C ARG A 178 -22.51 -6.97 11.80
N ARG A 179 -21.24 -7.28 12.09
CA ARG A 179 -20.69 -8.64 12.02
C ARG A 179 -20.74 -9.29 13.40
N SER A 180 -21.50 -10.38 13.53
CA SER A 180 -21.67 -11.10 14.79
C SER A 180 -20.40 -11.82 15.27
N ASN A 181 -19.45 -12.09 14.36
CA ASN A 181 -18.18 -12.76 14.66
C ASN A 181 -17.01 -11.79 14.86
N ILE A 182 -17.23 -10.47 14.87
CA ILE A 182 -16.18 -9.49 15.19
C ILE A 182 -16.42 -8.91 16.59
N ARG A 183 -15.37 -8.88 17.41
CA ARG A 183 -15.39 -8.25 18.74
C ARG A 183 -14.30 -7.18 18.83
N THR A 184 -14.65 -6.02 19.34
CA THR A 184 -13.71 -4.94 19.63
C THR A 184 -13.38 -4.92 21.12
N LEU A 185 -12.09 -4.94 21.46
CA LEU A 185 -11.60 -4.91 22.84
C LEU A 185 -10.56 -3.81 23.03
N MET A 186 -10.56 -3.23 24.22
CA MET A 186 -9.55 -2.27 24.65
C MET A 186 -8.41 -2.99 25.37
N GLY A 187 -7.18 -2.84 24.87
CA GLY A 187 -6.02 -3.43 25.52
C GLY A 187 -4.72 -3.30 24.72
N GLN A 188 -3.66 -3.85 25.28
CA GLN A 188 -2.33 -3.87 24.70
C GLN A 188 -1.76 -5.29 24.77
N VAL A 189 -1.10 -5.71 23.70
CA VAL A 189 -0.36 -6.97 23.66
C VAL A 189 0.95 -6.79 24.42
N ARG A 190 1.22 -7.73 25.32
CA ARG A 190 2.46 -7.82 26.10
C ARG A 190 3.44 -8.78 25.44
N GLU A 191 2.93 -9.90 24.95
CA GLU A 191 3.74 -10.95 24.33
C GLU A 191 2.93 -11.76 23.32
N ILE A 192 3.63 -12.32 22.32
CA ILE A 192 3.07 -13.29 21.37
C ILE A 192 4.03 -14.47 21.31
N LYS A 193 3.54 -15.67 21.63
CA LYS A 193 4.35 -16.90 21.65
C LYS A 193 3.70 -18.00 20.80
N PRO A 194 4.47 -18.82 20.08
CA PRO A 194 3.93 -20.01 19.45
C PRO A 194 3.47 -21.02 20.51
N ILE A 195 2.33 -21.66 20.25
CA ILE A 195 1.85 -22.79 21.04
C ILE A 195 2.39 -24.06 20.37
N ASN A 196 3.36 -24.70 21.01
CA ASN A 196 4.07 -25.86 20.49
C ASN A 196 3.10 -26.96 20.03
N GLY A 197 3.32 -27.44 18.79
CA GLY A 197 2.59 -28.58 18.21
C GLY A 197 1.17 -28.30 17.71
N ARG A 198 0.68 -27.05 17.76
CA ARG A 198 -0.71 -26.71 17.35
C ARG A 198 -0.84 -25.75 16.18
N GLY A 199 0.26 -25.15 15.70
CA GLY A 199 0.23 -24.16 14.62
C GLY A 199 -0.54 -22.88 14.99
N LYS A 200 -0.62 -22.57 16.29
CA LYS A 200 -1.33 -21.43 16.86
C LYS A 200 -0.39 -20.53 17.67
N LEU A 201 -0.86 -19.33 17.98
CA LEU A 201 -0.18 -18.33 18.78
C LEU A 201 -0.97 -18.07 20.07
N LEU A 202 -0.27 -17.88 21.19
CA LEU A 202 -0.80 -17.30 22.41
C LEU A 202 -0.44 -15.82 22.42
N ALA A 203 -1.45 -14.95 22.39
CA ALA A 203 -1.28 -13.52 22.58
C ALA A 203 -1.67 -13.14 24.01
N GLU A 204 -0.69 -12.76 24.82
CA GLU A 204 -0.90 -12.29 26.19
C GLU A 204 -1.21 -10.79 26.15
N THR A 205 -2.34 -10.37 26.74
CA THR A 205 -2.80 -8.98 26.63
C THR A 205 -3.34 -8.44 27.94
N SER A 206 -3.47 -7.11 28.05
CA SER A 206 -4.14 -6.49 29.19
C SER A 206 -5.64 -6.75 29.26
N ALA A 207 -6.25 -7.31 28.21
CA ALA A 207 -7.67 -7.63 28.12
C ALA A 207 -7.96 -9.13 28.30
N GLY A 208 -6.94 -9.91 28.69
CA GLY A 208 -6.96 -11.37 28.74
C GLY A 208 -6.11 -12.01 27.65
N ASP A 209 -5.86 -13.30 27.78
CA ASP A 209 -4.99 -14.05 26.86
C ASP A 209 -5.83 -14.75 25.78
N PHE A 210 -5.30 -14.76 24.55
CA PHE A 210 -5.99 -15.33 23.40
C PHE A 210 -5.13 -16.38 22.70
N GLU A 211 -5.61 -17.63 22.65
CA GLU A 211 -5.13 -18.61 21.67
C GLU A 211 -5.77 -18.30 20.31
N VAL A 212 -4.93 -18.02 19.31
CA VAL A 212 -5.33 -17.56 17.96
C VAL A 212 -4.56 -18.30 16.87
N ASP A 213 -5.15 -18.41 15.68
CA ASP A 213 -4.48 -18.96 14.52
C ASP A 213 -3.55 -17.92 13.88
N LEU A 214 -3.94 -16.64 13.90
CA LEU A 214 -3.20 -15.54 13.29
C LEU A 214 -3.23 -14.28 14.15
N VAL A 215 -2.14 -13.52 14.09
CA VAL A 215 -2.08 -12.14 14.58
C VAL A 215 -1.75 -11.20 13.43
N LEU A 216 -2.59 -10.19 13.21
CA LEU A 216 -2.36 -9.14 12.23
C LEU A 216 -2.04 -7.80 12.92
N GLY A 217 -1.03 -7.09 12.41
CA GLY A 217 -0.60 -5.78 12.90
C GLY A 217 -1.04 -4.64 11.99
N ALA A 218 -1.79 -3.67 12.53
CA ALA A 218 -2.29 -2.49 11.83
C ALA A 218 -2.09 -1.21 12.68
N ILE A 219 -0.86 -1.01 13.15
CA ILE A 219 -0.47 0.08 14.08
C ILE A 219 0.06 1.34 13.40
N GLY A 220 -0.31 1.56 12.14
CA GLY A 220 0.12 2.69 11.32
C GLY A 220 1.23 2.33 10.32
N ARG A 221 1.55 3.29 9.46
CA ARG A 221 2.48 3.11 8.33
C ARG A 221 3.41 4.30 8.18
N VAL A 222 4.61 4.06 7.66
CA VAL A 222 5.64 5.07 7.38
C VAL A 222 5.90 5.15 5.87
N PRO A 223 6.10 6.34 5.29
CA PRO A 223 6.48 6.50 3.89
C PRO A 223 7.77 5.76 3.52
N ASN A 224 7.86 5.27 2.29
CA ASN A 224 9.07 4.65 1.74
C ASN A 224 9.86 5.69 0.92
N ILE A 225 10.52 6.63 1.59
CA ILE A 225 11.27 7.74 0.96
C ILE A 225 12.78 7.53 0.95
N GLU A 226 13.28 6.48 1.60
CA GLU A 226 14.70 6.30 1.91
C GLU A 226 15.58 6.28 0.66
N LEU A 227 15.06 5.76 -0.46
CA LEU A 227 15.78 5.70 -1.73
C LEU A 227 16.17 7.07 -2.28
N VAL A 228 15.45 8.13 -1.91
CA VAL A 228 15.62 9.48 -2.47
C VAL A 228 15.82 10.54 -1.40
N GLU A 229 16.07 10.11 -0.16
CA GLU A 229 16.34 11.04 0.95
C GLU A 229 17.62 11.84 0.66
N GLY A 230 17.53 13.16 0.79
CA GLY A 230 18.65 14.08 0.50
C GLY A 230 18.85 14.42 -0.99
N ILE A 231 18.03 13.90 -1.90
CA ILE A 231 18.06 14.31 -3.32
C ILE A 231 17.08 15.47 -3.52
N GLU A 232 17.62 16.66 -3.79
CA GLU A 232 16.84 17.86 -4.14
C GLU A 232 16.99 18.14 -5.64
N ASP A 233 15.92 17.89 -6.41
CA ASP A 233 15.90 18.12 -7.86
C ASP A 233 14.45 18.32 -8.32
N ASP A 234 14.21 19.31 -9.18
CA ASP A 234 12.85 19.63 -9.66
C ASP A 234 12.23 18.51 -10.49
N ASN A 235 13.03 17.62 -11.07
CA ASN A 235 12.60 16.48 -11.89
C ASN A 235 12.38 15.20 -11.06
N LEU A 236 12.52 15.29 -9.73
CA LEU A 236 12.12 14.25 -8.78
C LEU A 236 10.70 14.53 -8.27
N PHE A 237 9.78 13.59 -8.48
CA PHE A 237 8.39 13.72 -8.04
C PHE A 237 8.02 12.61 -7.05
N LEU A 238 7.30 12.99 -5.99
CA LEU A 238 6.67 12.06 -5.07
C LEU A 238 5.17 11.95 -5.38
N VAL A 239 4.63 10.73 -5.45
CA VAL A 239 3.24 10.46 -5.84
C VAL A 239 2.54 9.51 -4.86
N GLY A 240 1.38 9.94 -4.34
CA GLY A 240 0.53 9.14 -3.45
C GLY A 240 1.02 9.09 -2.00
N ASP A 241 0.75 7.98 -1.33
CA ASP A 241 0.95 7.82 0.13
C ASP A 241 2.36 8.11 0.64
N VAL A 242 3.36 8.07 -0.25
CA VAL A 242 4.75 8.42 0.07
C VAL A 242 4.91 9.89 0.49
N LYS A 243 4.02 10.80 0.03
CA LYS A 243 4.05 12.23 0.40
C LYS A 243 2.77 12.73 1.09
N ASN A 244 1.66 12.01 1.01
CA ASN A 244 0.36 12.53 1.46
C ASN A 244 0.13 12.47 2.98
N GLY A 245 1.15 12.16 3.78
CA GLY A 245 1.09 12.18 5.24
C GLY A 245 -0.01 11.25 5.78
N ILE A 246 -1.05 11.82 6.40
CA ILE A 246 -2.21 11.09 6.92
C ILE A 246 -3.33 10.90 5.89
N TYR A 247 -3.32 11.63 4.78
CA TYR A 247 -4.37 11.62 3.76
C TYR A 247 -4.09 10.55 2.69
N ARG A 248 -4.22 9.29 3.08
CA ARG A 248 -3.85 8.12 2.26
C ARG A 248 -5.06 7.57 1.52
N GLN A 249 -5.43 8.23 0.42
CA GLN A 249 -6.65 7.94 -0.33
C GLN A 249 -6.33 7.60 -1.79
N THR A 250 -7.08 6.65 -2.35
CA THR A 250 -6.91 6.17 -3.72
C THR A 250 -7.04 7.31 -4.73
N ALA A 251 -8.08 8.13 -4.59
CA ALA A 251 -8.32 9.28 -5.47
C ALA A 251 -7.17 10.31 -5.43
N LEU A 252 -6.57 10.55 -4.26
CA LEU A 252 -5.44 11.47 -4.13
C LEU A 252 -4.20 10.92 -4.83
N ALA A 253 -3.90 9.63 -4.68
CA ALA A 253 -2.77 9.01 -5.36
C ALA A 253 -2.92 9.04 -6.90
N ILE A 254 -4.14 8.86 -7.42
CA ILE A 254 -4.44 9.01 -8.85
C ILE A 254 -4.22 10.45 -9.30
N ALA A 255 -4.79 11.41 -8.57
CA ALA A 255 -4.70 12.83 -8.90
C ALA A 255 -3.25 13.32 -8.90
N ASP A 256 -2.46 12.90 -7.92
CA ASP A 256 -1.02 13.15 -7.86
C ASP A 256 -0.30 12.64 -9.12
N GLY A 257 -0.55 11.37 -9.50
CA GLY A 257 0.11 10.77 -10.64
C GLY A 257 -0.24 11.45 -11.97
N ILE A 258 -1.51 11.77 -12.18
CA ILE A 258 -1.98 12.52 -13.35
C ILE A 258 -1.34 13.91 -13.38
N LYS A 259 -1.35 14.64 -12.25
CA LYS A 259 -0.74 15.97 -12.16
C LYS A 259 0.75 15.92 -12.48
N THR A 260 1.49 14.97 -11.93
CA THR A 260 2.92 14.77 -12.22
C THR A 260 3.17 14.53 -13.70
N ALA A 261 2.39 13.65 -14.35
CA ALA A 261 2.52 13.41 -15.78
C ALA A 261 2.26 14.68 -16.62
N MET A 262 1.25 15.47 -16.24
CA MET A 262 0.96 16.76 -16.88
C MET A 262 2.12 17.76 -16.71
N THR A 263 2.71 17.82 -15.53
CA THR A 263 3.88 18.69 -15.25
C THR A 263 5.08 18.29 -16.11
N ILE A 264 5.41 17.01 -16.17
CA ILE A 264 6.51 16.51 -17.01
C ILE A 264 6.26 16.85 -18.49
N TRP A 265 5.06 16.57 -19.00
CA TRP A 265 4.73 16.90 -20.39
C TRP A 265 4.82 18.39 -20.69
N ARG A 266 4.35 19.25 -19.77
CA ARG A 266 4.44 20.71 -19.94
C ARG A 266 5.90 21.17 -20.02
N ARG A 267 6.76 20.68 -19.12
CA ARG A 267 8.20 21.00 -19.13
C ARG A 267 8.88 20.55 -20.41
N GLU A 268 8.58 19.34 -20.89
CA GLU A 268 9.15 18.84 -22.15
C GLU A 268 8.65 19.61 -23.37
N ARG A 269 7.40 20.11 -23.33
CA ARG A 269 6.81 20.82 -24.47
C ARG A 269 7.18 22.30 -24.55
N TYR A 270 7.33 22.96 -23.40
CA TYR A 270 7.44 24.42 -23.29
C TYR A 270 8.66 24.90 -22.49
N GLY A 271 9.43 24.02 -21.86
CA GLY A 271 10.46 24.39 -20.88
C GLY A 271 9.88 24.76 -19.51
N ASP A 272 10.72 25.28 -18.61
CA ASP A 272 10.35 25.64 -17.22
C ASP A 272 9.59 26.97 -17.08
N THR A 273 8.91 27.44 -18.14
CA THR A 273 8.12 28.68 -18.09
C THR A 273 6.68 28.42 -17.59
N GLU A 274 6.25 29.22 -16.60
CA GLU A 274 4.92 29.17 -15.95
C GLU A 274 3.72 29.23 -16.90
#